data_AF-A0AAN9C4P1-F1
#
_entry.id   AF-A0AAN9C4P1-F1
#
_cell.length_a   1.000
_cell.length_b   1.000
_cell.length_c   1.000
_cell.angle_alpha   90.00
_cell.angle_beta   90.00
_cell.angle_gamma   90.00
#
_symmetry.space_group_name_H-M   'P 1'
#
loop_
_entity.id
_entity.type
_entity.pdbx_description
1 polymer ?
#
loop_
_entity_poly.entity_id
_entity_poly.type
_entity_poly.pdbx_seq_one_letter_code
_entity_poly.pdbx_strand_id
1 'polypeptide(L)'
;MRIVVAAFALLIFNEGIDSGSAVCNSSLTCDFESTYCQFDNGSHGPETDTWLRDQKWEMLDGHEGTFVYAHKDSHEHSERTTLDLTSPPVCSGGPIQVSFKYNVNKVNSQLQVLTRCGGKDTTDVHTFKEYHSHPTWKKGNVTLQPCPHGDAEVVFRGSISPAHDMIGVDTISIATSE
;
A
#
# COMPACT_ATOMS: atom_id res chain seq x y z
N MET A 1 -9.48 23.77 64.66
CA MET A 1 -9.71 23.29 63.28
C MET A 1 -8.39 22.71 62.78
N ARG A 2 -8.27 21.39 62.67
CA ARG A 2 -7.02 20.70 62.29
C ARG A 2 -7.14 20.27 60.83
N ILE A 3 -6.23 20.74 59.99
CA ILE A 3 -6.11 20.31 58.59
C ILE A 3 -5.16 19.11 58.59
N VAL A 4 -5.67 17.96 58.19
CA VAL A 4 -4.87 16.76 57.91
C VAL A 4 -4.50 16.84 56.43
N VAL A 5 -3.21 17.02 56.12
CA VAL A 5 -2.70 16.87 54.76
C VAL A 5 -2.27 15.42 54.59
N ALA A 6 -3.05 14.64 53.85
CA ALA A 6 -2.68 13.30 53.44
C ALA A 6 -1.74 13.42 52.23
N ALA A 7 -0.48 13.01 52.39
CA ALA A 7 0.46 12.85 51.29
C ALA A 7 0.12 11.56 50.53
N PHE A 8 -0.37 11.68 49.30
CA PHE A 8 -0.47 10.56 48.36
C PHE A 8 0.91 10.33 47.75
N ALA A 9 1.58 9.27 48.17
CA ALA A 9 2.74 8.74 47.46
C ALA A 9 2.26 8.07 46.17
N LEU A 10 2.60 8.66 45.02
CA LEU A 10 2.35 8.09 43.71
C LEU A 10 3.38 6.97 43.47
N LEU A 11 2.95 5.71 43.57
CA LEU A 11 3.73 4.57 43.10
C LEU A 11 3.73 4.59 41.57
N ILE A 12 4.85 5.00 40.97
CA ILE A 12 5.08 4.80 39.53
C ILE A 12 5.43 3.32 39.36
N PHE A 13 4.46 2.53 38.89
CA PHE A 13 4.73 1.21 38.37
C PHE A 13 5.51 1.38 37.06
N ASN A 14 6.78 1.00 37.08
CA ASN A 14 7.59 0.75 35.89
C ASN A 14 7.10 -0.60 35.32
N GLU A 15 5.94 -0.60 34.66
CA GLU A 15 5.58 -1.73 33.81
C GLU A 15 6.42 -1.58 32.54
N GLY A 16 7.41 -2.46 32.41
CA GLY A 16 8.07 -2.68 31.13
C GLY A 16 6.98 -3.00 30.12
N ILE A 17 6.77 -2.09 29.18
CA ILE A 17 5.99 -2.35 27.98
C ILE A 17 6.83 -3.37 27.20
N ASP A 18 6.55 -4.64 27.49
CA ASP A 18 6.83 -5.74 26.59
C ASP A 18 6.16 -5.33 25.28
N SER A 19 6.97 -4.86 24.33
CA SER A 19 6.53 -4.44 23.01
C SER A 19 5.90 -5.66 22.38
N GLY A 20 4.58 -5.78 22.56
CA GLY A 20 3.78 -6.90 22.08
C GLY A 20 4.16 -7.12 20.63
N SER A 21 4.82 -8.25 20.37
CA SER A 21 5.22 -8.66 19.03
C SER A 21 4.01 -8.46 18.14
N ALA A 22 4.08 -7.46 17.26
CA ALA A 22 3.06 -7.30 16.24
C ALA A 22 3.02 -8.65 15.50
N VAL A 23 1.87 -9.29 15.51
CA VAL A 23 1.69 -10.54 14.78
C VAL A 23 1.73 -10.16 13.31
N CYS A 24 2.89 -10.33 12.68
CA CYS A 24 3.06 -10.10 11.27
C CYS A 24 2.32 -11.21 10.49
N ASN A 25 1.82 -10.89 9.29
CA ASN A 25 1.17 -11.87 8.43
C ASN A 25 2.20 -12.55 7.52
N SER A 26 2.23 -13.89 7.48
CA SER A 26 3.07 -14.65 6.53
C SER A 26 2.46 -14.79 5.14
N SER A 27 1.15 -14.51 5.03
CA SER A 27 0.39 -14.50 3.79
C SER A 27 -0.74 -13.46 3.88
N LEU A 28 -0.98 -12.74 2.79
CA LEU A 28 -2.05 -11.77 2.65
C LEU A 28 -2.65 -11.84 1.24
N THR A 29 -3.98 -11.85 1.15
CA THR A 29 -4.69 -11.76 -0.13
C THR A 29 -5.72 -10.63 -0.07
N CYS A 30 -5.84 -9.85 -1.15
CA CYS A 30 -6.84 -8.81 -1.29
C CYS A 30 -7.37 -8.70 -2.72
N ASP A 31 -8.67 -8.91 -2.87
CA ASP A 31 -9.44 -8.75 -4.12
C ASP A 31 -10.29 -7.47 -4.14
N PHE A 32 -10.18 -6.65 -3.09
CA PHE A 32 -10.90 -5.38 -2.94
C PHE A 32 -12.43 -5.45 -3.03
N GLU A 33 -13.05 -6.64 -2.98
CA GLU A 33 -14.50 -6.76 -3.23
C GLU A 33 -15.35 -6.08 -2.17
N SER A 34 -14.93 -6.17 -0.90
CA SER A 34 -15.67 -5.57 0.22
C SER A 34 -14.92 -4.43 0.91
N THR A 35 -13.59 -4.47 0.98
CA THR A 35 -12.77 -3.51 1.76
C THR A 35 -11.39 -3.33 1.12
N TYR A 36 -10.53 -2.49 1.72
CA TYR A 36 -9.11 -2.40 1.37
C TYR A 36 -8.24 -3.53 1.97
N CYS A 37 -8.82 -4.53 2.64
CA CYS A 37 -8.07 -5.61 3.30
C CYS A 37 -6.94 -5.10 4.21
N GLN A 38 -7.20 -4.01 4.93
CA GLN A 38 -6.23 -3.30 5.80
C GLN A 38 -5.08 -2.59 5.07
N PHE A 39 -5.09 -2.51 3.74
CA PHE A 39 -4.17 -1.63 3.03
C PHE A 39 -4.46 -0.17 3.38
N ASP A 40 -3.38 0.58 3.63
CA ASP A 40 -3.43 2.04 3.69
C ASP A 40 -3.43 2.59 2.26
N ASN A 41 -4.48 3.34 1.92
CA ASN A 41 -4.68 3.91 0.59
C ASN A 41 -4.03 5.29 0.40
N GLY A 42 -3.25 5.75 1.38
CA GLY A 42 -2.53 7.02 1.33
C GLY A 42 -3.42 8.24 1.61
N SER A 43 -4.55 8.05 2.30
CA SER A 43 -5.52 9.11 2.64
C SER A 43 -5.02 10.14 3.68
N HIS A 44 -3.70 10.33 3.81
CA HIS A 44 -3.09 11.32 4.70
C HIS A 44 -2.96 12.73 4.08
N GLY A 45 -3.46 12.92 2.84
CA GLY A 45 -3.45 14.18 2.09
C GLY A 45 -4.87 14.69 1.75
N PRO A 46 -5.00 15.75 0.92
CA PRO A 46 -6.31 16.15 0.39
C PRO A 46 -6.98 14.96 -0.31
N GLU A 47 -8.31 14.82 -0.15
CA GLU A 47 -9.11 13.68 -0.62
C GLU A 47 -8.97 13.36 -2.13
N THR A 48 -8.32 14.25 -2.87
CA THR A 48 -8.11 14.22 -4.33
C THR A 48 -6.92 13.36 -4.77
N ASP A 49 -5.98 13.03 -3.87
CA ASP A 49 -4.71 12.36 -4.16
C ASP A 49 -4.60 11.06 -3.34
N THR A 50 -5.38 10.04 -3.72
CA THR A 50 -5.46 8.77 -2.97
C THR A 50 -5.79 7.59 -3.89
N TRP A 51 -5.66 6.36 -3.36
CA TRP A 51 -6.14 5.17 -4.02
C TRP A 51 -7.62 4.94 -3.71
N LEU A 52 -8.46 4.94 -4.75
CA LEU A 52 -9.92 4.78 -4.64
C LEU A 52 -10.36 3.39 -5.08
N ARG A 53 -11.39 2.84 -4.43
CA ARG A 53 -12.07 1.59 -4.84
C ARG A 53 -13.20 1.88 -5.81
N ASP A 54 -13.31 1.11 -6.88
CA ASP A 54 -14.40 1.22 -7.85
C ASP A 54 -14.67 -0.12 -8.56
N GLN A 55 -15.87 -0.23 -9.12
CA GLN A 55 -16.39 -1.36 -9.89
C GLN A 55 -16.80 -0.94 -11.31
N LYS A 56 -16.97 0.36 -11.57
CA LYS A 56 -17.70 0.90 -12.73
C LYS A 56 -16.81 1.50 -13.81
N TRP A 57 -15.67 0.90 -14.09
CA TRP A 57 -14.91 1.36 -15.25
C TRP A 57 -15.35 0.64 -16.52
N GLU A 58 -16.38 1.18 -17.17
CA GLU A 58 -17.01 0.70 -18.41
C GLU A 58 -16.07 0.57 -19.63
N MET A 59 -14.75 0.71 -19.48
CA MET A 59 -13.77 0.73 -20.58
C MET A 59 -12.55 -0.19 -20.39
N LEU A 60 -12.60 -1.18 -19.48
CA LEU A 60 -11.52 -2.16 -19.32
C LEU A 60 -12.00 -3.53 -19.79
N ASP A 61 -11.54 -3.96 -20.97
CA ASP A 61 -11.85 -5.25 -21.61
C ASP A 61 -12.01 -6.40 -20.60
N GLY A 62 -13.27 -6.71 -20.25
CA GLY A 62 -13.66 -7.91 -19.50
C GLY A 62 -13.15 -8.03 -18.06
N HIS A 63 -12.74 -6.95 -17.39
CA HIS A 63 -12.48 -7.03 -15.95
C HIS A 63 -13.78 -6.94 -15.15
N GLU A 64 -14.19 -8.06 -14.58
CA GLU A 64 -15.28 -8.14 -13.62
C GLU A 64 -14.70 -8.07 -12.20
N GLY A 65 -15.29 -7.22 -11.35
CA GLY A 65 -14.93 -7.12 -9.92
C GLY A 65 -14.64 -5.69 -9.46
N THR A 66 -14.25 -5.59 -8.18
CA THR A 66 -13.83 -4.33 -7.57
C THR A 66 -12.31 -4.23 -7.62
N PHE A 67 -11.79 -3.07 -8.00
CA PHE A 67 -10.34 -2.81 -7.98
C PHE A 67 -10.03 -1.50 -7.26
N VAL A 68 -8.75 -1.27 -6.98
CA VAL A 68 -8.26 0.04 -6.53
C VAL A 68 -7.52 0.73 -7.64
N TYR A 69 -7.68 2.05 -7.75
CA TYR A 69 -6.91 2.85 -8.68
C TYR A 69 -6.39 4.13 -8.05
N ALA A 70 -5.21 4.52 -8.49
CA ALA A 70 -4.60 5.76 -8.10
C ALA A 70 -5.34 6.89 -8.82
N HIS A 71 -6.08 7.71 -8.07
CA HIS A 71 -6.85 8.84 -8.58
C HIS A 71 -6.09 10.14 -8.35
N LYS A 72 -6.20 11.04 -9.31
CA LYS A 72 -5.71 12.40 -9.22
C LYS A 72 -6.74 13.32 -9.82
N ASP A 73 -7.19 14.32 -9.07
CA ASP A 73 -8.09 15.33 -9.61
C ASP A 73 -7.37 16.14 -10.69
N SER A 74 -7.94 16.14 -11.89
CA SER A 74 -7.38 16.76 -13.09
C SER A 74 -7.38 18.29 -13.05
N HIS A 75 -8.09 18.91 -12.11
CA HIS A 75 -8.36 20.34 -12.18
C HIS A 75 -7.25 21.25 -11.61
N GLU A 76 -6.34 20.76 -10.76
CA GLU A 76 -5.41 21.64 -10.01
C GLU A 76 -3.91 21.36 -10.19
N HIS A 77 -3.50 20.23 -10.80
CA HIS A 77 -2.12 19.77 -10.68
C HIS A 77 -1.41 19.54 -12.01
N SER A 78 -0.57 20.49 -12.41
CA SER A 78 0.31 20.40 -13.58
C SER A 78 1.51 19.45 -13.42
N GLU A 79 1.71 18.86 -12.24
CA GLU A 79 2.90 18.08 -11.90
C GLU A 79 2.61 16.59 -11.73
N ARG A 80 3.64 15.75 -11.87
CA ARG A 80 3.53 14.31 -11.62
C ARG A 80 3.27 14.05 -10.14
N THR A 81 2.22 13.30 -9.81
CA THR A 81 1.90 12.93 -8.43
C THR A 81 2.31 11.48 -8.18
N THR A 82 2.78 11.19 -6.98
CA THR A 82 3.13 9.84 -6.53
C THR A 82 2.25 9.46 -5.35
N LEU A 83 1.57 8.31 -5.43
CA LEU A 83 0.63 7.82 -4.44
C LEU A 83 1.01 6.40 -4.03
N ASP A 84 0.99 6.12 -2.73
CA ASP A 84 1.32 4.80 -2.18
C ASP A 84 0.07 4.09 -1.68
N LEU A 85 -0.08 2.84 -2.11
CA LEU A 85 -0.99 1.86 -1.51
C LEU A 85 -0.12 0.85 -0.74
N THR A 86 -0.24 0.84 0.58
CA THR A 86 0.69 0.13 1.46
C THR A 86 -0.01 -1.03 2.15
N SER A 87 0.58 -2.22 2.10
CA SER A 87 0.04 -3.39 2.80
C SER A 87 0.14 -3.21 4.33
N PRO A 88 -0.66 -3.94 5.13
CA PRO A 88 -0.31 -4.15 6.52
C PRO A 88 1.08 -4.83 6.65
N PRO A 89 1.69 -4.81 7.86
CA PRO A 89 2.96 -5.48 8.10
C PRO A 89 2.90 -6.99 7.78
N VAL A 90 3.91 -7.46 7.05
CA VAL A 90 4.14 -8.88 6.72
C VAL A 90 5.47 -9.36 7.30
N CYS A 91 5.53 -10.66 7.61
CA CYS A 91 6.71 -11.24 8.23
C CYS A 91 7.88 -11.24 7.24
N SER A 92 9.02 -10.67 7.63
CA SER A 92 10.17 -10.54 6.71
C SER A 92 11.27 -11.56 6.99
N GLY A 93 10.91 -12.83 7.20
CA GLY A 93 11.88 -13.92 7.44
C GLY A 93 12.72 -14.31 6.21
N GLY A 94 12.20 -14.05 5.02
CA GLY A 94 12.84 -14.38 3.74
C GLY A 94 12.18 -13.66 2.56
N PRO A 95 12.54 -14.02 1.31
CA PRO A 95 12.00 -13.37 0.12
C PRO A 95 10.47 -13.25 0.11
N ILE A 96 9.98 -12.09 -0.30
CA ILE A 96 8.55 -11.78 -0.34
C ILE A 96 8.06 -11.97 -1.77
N GLN A 97 7.18 -12.93 -1.98
CA GLN A 97 6.54 -13.19 -3.26
C GLN A 97 5.25 -12.37 -3.37
N VAL A 98 5.15 -11.54 -4.40
CA VAL A 98 3.97 -10.70 -4.64
C VAL A 98 3.43 -10.99 -6.03
N SER A 99 2.15 -11.34 -6.11
CA SER A 99 1.40 -11.50 -7.35
C SER A 99 0.16 -10.63 -7.35
N PHE A 100 -0.18 -10.05 -8.49
CA PHE A 100 -1.27 -9.08 -8.60
C PHE A 100 -1.71 -8.92 -10.06
N LYS A 101 -2.87 -8.31 -10.28
CA LYS A 101 -3.25 -7.73 -11.55
C LYS A 101 -3.02 -6.23 -11.52
N TYR A 102 -2.62 -5.66 -12.64
CA TYR A 102 -2.47 -4.22 -12.79
C TYR A 102 -2.93 -3.73 -14.14
N ASN A 103 -3.26 -2.45 -14.20
CA ASN A 103 -3.50 -1.70 -15.41
C ASN A 103 -2.78 -0.36 -15.29
N VAL A 104 -1.85 -0.06 -16.19
CA VAL A 104 -1.22 1.26 -16.26
C VAL A 104 -1.69 1.90 -17.54
N ASN A 105 -2.48 2.96 -17.45
CA ASN A 105 -2.98 3.66 -18.63
C ASN A 105 -2.00 4.78 -19.03
N LYS A 106 -1.66 4.81 -20.33
CA LYS A 106 -0.82 5.80 -21.03
C LYS A 106 0.69 5.78 -20.75
N VAL A 107 1.41 6.40 -21.70
CA VAL A 107 2.86 6.35 -21.94
C VAL A 107 3.73 6.90 -20.81
N ASN A 108 3.17 7.69 -19.88
CA ASN A 108 3.94 8.40 -18.86
C ASN A 108 3.62 8.03 -17.41
N SER A 109 2.64 7.16 -17.20
CA SER A 109 2.33 6.64 -15.88
C SER A 109 3.11 5.37 -15.59
N GLN A 110 3.42 5.13 -14.32
CA GLN A 110 4.16 3.94 -13.91
C GLN A 110 3.68 3.43 -12.55
N LEU A 111 3.60 2.11 -12.42
CA LEU A 111 3.41 1.44 -11.14
C LEU A 111 4.76 0.90 -10.66
N GLN A 112 5.10 1.13 -9.41
CA GLN A 112 6.27 0.56 -8.76
C GLN A 112 5.83 -0.36 -7.63
N VAL A 113 6.54 -1.46 -7.43
CA VAL A 113 6.35 -2.38 -6.31
C VAL A 113 7.69 -2.52 -5.59
N LEU A 114 7.69 -2.26 -4.29
CA LEU A 114 8.89 -2.23 -3.47
C LEU A 114 8.58 -2.60 -2.01
N THR A 115 9.63 -2.90 -1.24
CA THR A 115 9.52 -3.16 0.20
C THR A 115 9.80 -1.88 0.98
N ARG A 116 9.11 -1.69 2.09
CA ARG A 116 9.41 -0.67 3.10
C ARG A 116 9.76 -1.33 4.43
N CYS A 117 10.88 -0.93 5.01
CA CYS A 117 11.44 -1.49 6.25
C CYS A 117 11.56 -0.39 7.30
N GLY A 118 10.76 -0.47 8.38
CA GLY A 118 10.78 0.53 9.45
C GLY A 118 10.55 1.96 8.93
N GLY A 119 9.61 2.13 7.99
CA GLY A 119 9.29 3.42 7.38
C GLY A 119 10.25 3.89 6.27
N LYS A 120 11.23 3.06 5.85
CA LYS A 120 12.16 3.39 4.77
C LYS A 120 12.00 2.46 3.58
N ASP A 121 11.81 3.03 2.40
CA ASP A 121 11.75 2.29 1.15
C ASP A 121 13.10 1.62 0.83
N THR A 122 13.05 0.38 0.32
CA THR A 122 14.24 -0.32 -0.16
C THR A 122 14.62 0.15 -1.57
N THR A 123 15.83 -0.20 -1.99
CA THR A 123 16.31 0.07 -3.36
C THR A 123 15.85 -0.99 -4.36
N ASP A 124 15.28 -2.10 -3.90
CA ASP A 124 14.73 -3.15 -4.76
C ASP A 124 13.34 -2.74 -5.24
N VAL A 125 13.30 -2.12 -6.42
CA VAL A 125 12.08 -1.51 -6.99
C VAL A 125 11.77 -2.17 -8.32
N HIS A 126 10.61 -2.80 -8.40
CA HIS A 126 10.08 -3.37 -9.64
C HIS A 126 9.15 -2.37 -10.29
N THR A 127 9.40 -2.01 -11.56
CA THR A 127 8.64 -0.97 -12.25
C THR A 127 7.86 -1.53 -13.44
N PHE A 128 6.57 -1.20 -13.49
CA PHE A 128 5.61 -1.58 -14.51
C PHE A 128 5.16 -0.33 -15.28
N LYS A 129 5.27 -0.37 -16.60
CA LYS A 129 4.91 0.72 -17.52
C LYS A 129 4.13 0.16 -18.68
N GLU A 130 3.27 0.99 -19.27
CA GLU A 130 2.58 0.68 -20.52
C GLU A 130 3.03 1.62 -21.63
N TYR A 131 3.21 1.06 -22.83
CA TYR A 131 3.58 1.83 -24.03
C TYR A 131 2.46 1.84 -25.09
N HIS A 132 1.36 1.13 -24.85
CA HIS A 132 0.26 0.99 -25.80
C HIS A 132 -0.91 1.90 -25.46
N SER A 133 -1.72 2.22 -26.47
CA SER A 133 -2.87 3.12 -26.37
C SER A 133 -4.13 2.48 -25.78
N HIS A 134 -4.16 1.16 -25.58
CA HIS A 134 -5.35 0.43 -25.12
C HIS A 134 -5.13 -0.08 -23.70
N PRO A 135 -5.99 0.31 -22.74
CA PRO A 135 -5.85 -0.12 -21.37
C PRO A 135 -6.21 -1.60 -21.25
N THR A 136 -5.26 -2.43 -20.80
CA THR A 136 -5.45 -3.88 -20.63
C THR A 136 -4.92 -4.34 -19.27
N TRP A 137 -5.67 -5.21 -18.60
CA TRP A 137 -5.23 -5.80 -17.34
C TRP A 137 -4.15 -6.85 -17.59
N LYS A 138 -3.05 -6.75 -16.83
CA LYS A 138 -1.89 -7.62 -16.91
C LYS A 138 -1.60 -8.25 -15.56
N LYS A 139 -0.92 -9.39 -15.55
CA LYS A 139 -0.44 -10.03 -14.32
C LYS A 139 0.97 -9.53 -14.00
N GLY A 140 1.18 -9.11 -12.75
CA GLY A 140 2.49 -8.82 -12.17
C GLY A 140 2.88 -9.94 -11.22
N ASN A 141 4.15 -10.35 -11.26
CA ASN A 141 4.75 -11.24 -10.26
C ASN A 141 6.14 -10.70 -9.96
N VAL A 142 6.43 -10.44 -8.69
CA VAL A 142 7.74 -9.93 -8.23
C VAL A 142 8.19 -10.69 -7.00
N THR A 143 9.50 -10.83 -6.86
CA THR A 143 10.14 -11.27 -5.63
C THR A 143 10.88 -10.07 -5.06
N LEU A 144 10.49 -9.63 -3.87
CA LEU A 144 11.10 -8.50 -3.19
C LEU A 144 12.09 -8.98 -2.12
N GLN A 145 13.13 -8.19 -1.89
CA GLN A 145 14.06 -8.44 -0.79
C GLN A 145 13.36 -8.28 0.58
N PRO A 146 13.69 -9.15 1.55
CA PRO A 146 13.25 -8.98 2.92
C PRO A 146 13.92 -7.77 3.59
N CYS A 147 13.24 -7.22 4.58
CA CYS A 147 13.83 -6.37 5.59
C CYS A 147 14.81 -7.18 6.46
N PRO A 148 16.06 -6.69 6.66
CA PRO A 148 17.06 -7.38 7.48
C PRO A 148 16.64 -7.56 8.95
N HIS A 149 15.76 -6.66 9.43
CA HIS A 149 15.29 -6.62 10.81
C HIS A 149 13.82 -6.22 10.85
N GLY A 150 12.98 -7.05 11.47
CA GLY A 150 11.57 -6.76 11.73
C GLY A 150 10.66 -7.02 10.54
N ASP A 151 9.46 -6.45 10.60
CA ASP A 151 8.41 -6.64 9.60
C ASP A 151 8.65 -5.77 8.36
N ALA A 152 8.04 -6.19 7.26
CA ALA A 152 8.05 -5.48 5.99
C ALA A 152 6.65 -4.96 5.65
N GLU A 153 6.59 -3.88 4.89
CA GLU A 153 5.38 -3.46 4.18
C GLU A 153 5.64 -3.57 2.68
N VAL A 154 4.66 -4.06 1.92
CA VAL A 154 4.70 -4.03 0.46
C VAL A 154 4.00 -2.77 -0.02
N VAL A 155 4.72 -1.97 -0.80
CA VAL A 155 4.23 -0.67 -1.29
C VAL A 155 3.99 -0.75 -2.79
N PHE A 156 2.76 -0.47 -3.19
CA PHE A 156 2.36 -0.24 -4.57
C PHE A 156 2.33 1.27 -4.81
N ARG A 157 3.35 1.78 -5.49
CA ARG A 157 3.55 3.21 -5.74
C ARG A 157 3.14 3.58 -7.15
N GLY A 158 2.02 4.28 -7.28
CA GLY A 158 1.55 4.82 -8.55
C GLY A 158 2.13 6.20 -8.80
N SER A 159 2.78 6.40 -9.96
CA SER A 159 3.21 7.72 -10.40
C SER A 159 2.38 8.14 -11.61
N ILE A 160 1.47 9.09 -11.38
CA ILE A 160 0.43 9.50 -12.33
C ILE A 160 0.86 10.80 -13.01
N SER A 161 0.80 10.81 -14.34
CA SER A 161 1.02 12.02 -15.14
C SER A 161 -0.23 12.94 -15.12
N PRO A 162 -0.09 14.26 -15.28
CA PRO A 162 -1.19 15.25 -15.19
C PRO A 162 -2.42 15.04 -16.09
N ALA A 163 -2.37 14.12 -17.06
CA ALA A 163 -3.35 14.02 -18.13
C ALA A 163 -4.28 12.81 -17.96
N HIS A 164 -5.27 12.86 -17.06
CA HIS A 164 -6.30 11.81 -16.87
C HIS A 164 -5.75 10.37 -16.98
N ASP A 165 -4.66 10.11 -16.26
CA ASP A 165 -4.07 8.79 -16.21
C ASP A 165 -4.60 8.03 -15.00
N MET A 166 -4.68 6.72 -15.14
CA MET A 166 -5.15 5.83 -14.10
C MET A 166 -4.19 4.65 -14.00
N ILE A 167 -3.87 4.29 -12.77
CA ILE A 167 -3.13 3.08 -12.45
C ILE A 167 -4.04 2.24 -11.58
N GLY A 168 -4.51 1.11 -12.09
CA GLY A 168 -5.33 0.13 -11.36
C GLY A 168 -4.48 -1.02 -10.83
N VAL A 169 -4.84 -1.53 -9.65
CA VAL A 169 -4.30 -2.75 -9.05
C VAL A 169 -5.46 -3.58 -8.50
N ASP A 170 -5.36 -4.90 -8.62
CA ASP A 170 -6.39 -5.85 -8.20
C ASP A 170 -5.78 -7.23 -7.86
N THR A 171 -6.50 -8.07 -7.12
CA THR A 171 -6.16 -9.47 -6.78
C THR A 171 -4.74 -9.64 -6.24
N ILE A 172 -4.36 -8.81 -5.27
CA ILE A 172 -3.06 -8.85 -4.63
C ILE A 172 -2.94 -10.12 -3.78
N SER A 173 -1.81 -10.80 -3.90
CA SER A 173 -1.40 -11.90 -3.03
C SER A 173 0.07 -11.74 -2.67
N ILE A 174 0.35 -11.71 -1.37
CA ILE A 174 1.68 -11.58 -0.77
C ILE A 174 1.92 -12.85 0.04
N ALA A 175 3.07 -13.49 -0.18
CA ALA A 175 3.50 -14.66 0.58
C ALA A 175 4.99 -14.53 0.92
N THR A 176 5.35 -14.87 2.15
CA THR A 176 6.72 -14.79 2.65
C THR A 176 7.25 -16.20 2.85
N SER A 177 8.45 -16.51 2.34
CA SER A 177 9.11 -17.78 2.67
C SER A 177 9.87 -17.63 3.99
N GLU A 178 9.67 -18.57 4.92
CA GLU A 178 10.51 -18.76 6.11
C GLU A 178 11.84 -19.45 5.78
#